data_AF-A0A423DYP7-F1
#
_entry.id   AF-A0A423DYP7-F1
#
_cell.length_a   1.000
_cell.length_b   1.000
_cell.length_c   1.000
_cell.angle_alpha   90.00
_cell.angle_beta   90.00
_cell.angle_gamma   90.00
#
_symmetry.space_group_name_H-M   'P 1'
#
loop_
_entity.id
_entity.type
_entity.pdbx_description
1 polymer ?
#
loop_
_entity_poly.entity_id
_entity_poly.type
_entity_poly.pdbx_seq_one_letter_code
_entity_poly.pdbx_strand_id
1 'polypeptide(L)'
;MHVEGFFEWLGQALGAVIRFIVDGLSGLFNLLANAGGNFIEGLSRTLGMDTSLVSILALIIGLMLLYSAIRAFMRASIILGIIWLVLGLWVLSWIIH
;
A
#
# COMPACT_ATOMS: atom_id res chain seq x y z
N MET A 1 46.20 23.50 -12.61
CA MET A 1 46.88 22.38 -11.92
C MET A 1 46.54 22.21 -10.44
N HIS A 2 46.67 23.20 -9.54
CA HIS A 2 46.32 22.97 -8.11
C HIS A 2 44.81 23.01 -7.80
N VAL A 3 44.04 23.77 -8.59
CA VAL A 3 42.59 23.92 -8.41
C VAL A 3 41.83 22.72 -9.00
N GLU A 4 42.34 22.08 -10.05
CA GLU A 4 41.71 20.91 -10.69
C GLU A 4 41.59 19.73 -9.71
N GLY A 5 42.61 19.45 -8.91
CA GLY A 5 42.58 18.38 -7.90
C GLY A 5 41.63 18.66 -6.73
N PHE A 6 41.40 19.93 -6.37
CA PHE A 6 40.43 20.30 -5.32
C PHE A 6 38.99 19.96 -5.75
N PHE A 7 38.61 20.39 -6.95
CA PHE A 7 37.26 20.17 -7.47
C PHE A 7 37.00 18.70 -7.81
N GLU A 8 38.03 17.96 -8.23
CA GLU A 8 37.94 16.53 -8.50
C GLU A 8 37.63 15.71 -7.24
N TRP A 9 38.38 15.91 -6.15
CA TRP A 9 38.11 15.21 -4.90
C TRP A 9 36.76 15.62 -4.29
N LEU A 10 36.38 16.91 -4.38
CA LEU A 10 35.09 17.38 -3.89
C LEU A 10 33.93 16.73 -4.64
N GLY A 11 34.03 16.63 -5.97
CA GLY A 11 33.05 15.93 -6.81
C GLY A 11 32.94 14.44 -6.47
N GLN A 12 34.07 13.77 -6.23
CA GLN A 12 34.09 12.36 -5.81
C GLN A 12 33.46 12.17 -4.43
N ALA A 13 33.79 13.02 -3.46
CA ALA A 13 33.26 12.94 -2.10
C ALA A 13 31.74 13.18 -2.10
N LEU A 14 31.27 14.22 -2.79
CA LEU A 14 29.83 14.50 -2.93
C LEU A 14 29.11 13.40 -3.69
N GLY A 15 29.70 12.88 -4.78
CA GLY A 15 29.14 11.76 -5.54
C GLY A 15 29.01 10.49 -4.70
N ALA A 16 29.99 10.20 -3.84
CA ALA A 16 29.95 9.06 -2.93
C ALA A 16 28.82 9.19 -1.90
N VAL A 17 28.62 10.39 -1.34
CA VAL A 17 27.51 10.66 -0.40
C VAL A 17 26.15 10.50 -1.09
N ILE A 18 25.97 11.06 -2.29
CA ILE A 18 24.73 10.91 -3.05
C ILE A 18 24.46 9.43 -3.35
N ARG A 19 25.48 8.70 -3.80
CA ARG A 19 25.36 7.26 -4.09
C ARG A 19 24.98 6.45 -2.86
N PHE A 20 25.59 6.74 -1.71
CA PHE A 20 25.22 6.11 -0.44
C PHE A 20 23.74 6.33 -0.10
N ILE A 21 23.23 7.55 -0.27
CA ILE A 21 21.82 7.87 -0.04
C ILE A 21 20.92 7.12 -1.02
N VAL A 22 21.26 7.13 -2.32
CA VAL A 22 20.47 6.45 -3.36
C VAL A 22 20.44 4.95 -3.10
N ASP A 23 21.59 4.32 -2.87
CA ASP A 23 21.69 2.88 -2.62
C ASP A 23 20.93 2.48 -1.33
N GLY A 24 21.03 3.30 -0.28
CA GLY A 24 20.27 3.12 0.97
C GLY A 24 18.75 3.23 0.76
N LEU A 25 18.29 4.26 0.06
CA LEU A 25 16.88 4.45 -0.26
C LEU A 25 16.35 3.35 -1.18
N SER A 26 17.11 2.96 -2.21
CA SER A 26 16.76 1.85 -3.11
C SER A 26 16.64 0.53 -2.35
N GLY A 27 17.55 0.26 -1.41
CA GLY A 27 17.47 -0.90 -0.52
C GLY A 27 16.19 -0.87 0.33
N LEU A 28 15.90 0.27 0.97
CA LEU A 28 14.69 0.44 1.77
C LEU A 28 13.42 0.26 0.93
N PHE A 29 13.34 0.88 -0.25
CA PHE A 29 12.18 0.75 -1.13
C PHE A 29 12.00 -0.67 -1.62
N ASN A 30 13.07 -1.40 -1.94
CA ASN A 30 12.98 -2.81 -2.30
C ASN A 30 12.44 -3.66 -1.15
N LEU A 31 12.89 -3.43 0.08
CA LEU A 31 12.35 -4.14 1.24
C LEU A 31 10.86 -3.86 1.44
N LEU A 32 10.44 -2.59 1.35
CA LEU A 32 9.04 -2.21 1.50
C LEU A 32 8.17 -2.73 0.35
N ALA A 33 8.66 -2.67 -0.89
CA ALA A 33 7.96 -3.17 -2.07
C ALA A 33 7.76 -4.69 -1.98
N ASN A 34 8.79 -5.43 -1.60
CA ASN A 34 8.70 -6.88 -1.41
C ASN A 34 7.75 -7.24 -0.25
N ALA A 35 7.86 -6.54 0.89
CA ALA A 35 6.96 -6.78 2.03
C ALA A 35 5.50 -6.46 1.68
N GLY A 36 5.26 -5.34 1.00
CA GLY A 36 3.93 -4.94 0.53
C GLY A 36 3.36 -5.92 -0.50
N GLY A 37 4.18 -6.35 -1.46
CA GLY A 37 3.80 -7.36 -2.45
C GLY A 37 3.42 -8.68 -1.81
N ASN A 38 4.25 -9.19 -0.88
CA ASN A 38 3.99 -10.42 -0.15
C ASN A 38 2.72 -10.33 0.72
N PHE A 39 2.48 -9.17 1.34
CA PHE A 39 1.25 -8.93 2.11
C PHE A 39 0.02 -9.00 1.23
N ILE A 40 0.03 -8.29 0.10
CA ILE A 40 -1.07 -8.28 -0.87
C ILE A 40 -1.30 -9.69 -1.40
N GLU A 41 -0.24 -10.41 -1.78
CA GLU A 41 -0.36 -11.79 -2.28
C GLU A 41 -0.95 -12.73 -1.21
N GLY A 42 -0.52 -12.59 0.05
CA GLY A 42 -1.06 -13.35 1.17
C GLY A 42 -2.54 -13.07 1.42
N LEU A 43 -2.95 -11.81 1.36
CA LEU A 43 -4.37 -11.41 1.44
C LEU A 43 -5.16 -12.00 0.29
N SER A 44 -4.71 -11.80 -0.95
CA SER A 44 -5.33 -12.32 -2.17
C SER A 44 -5.52 -13.84 -2.09
N ARG A 45 -4.49 -14.59 -1.68
CA ARG A 45 -4.58 -16.05 -1.51
C ARG A 45 -5.57 -16.46 -0.43
N THR A 46 -5.56 -15.78 0.71
CA THR A 46 -6.45 -16.11 1.84
C THR A 46 -7.91 -15.82 1.51
N LEU A 47 -8.15 -14.78 0.72
CA LEU A 47 -9.48 -14.32 0.33
C LEU A 47 -9.96 -14.95 -0.99
N GLY A 48 -9.17 -15.77 -1.69
CA GLY A 48 -9.54 -16.27 -3.02
C GLY A 48 -9.71 -15.15 -4.04
N MET A 49 -8.84 -14.14 -4.01
CA MET A 49 -8.95 -12.94 -4.84
C MET A 49 -7.76 -12.83 -5.79
N ASP A 50 -7.99 -12.27 -6.98
CA ASP A 50 -6.92 -11.94 -7.92
C ASP A 50 -5.97 -10.88 -7.35
N THR A 51 -4.67 -11.03 -7.60
CA THR A 51 -3.66 -10.02 -7.27
C THR A 51 -3.69 -8.89 -8.29
N SER A 52 -4.73 -8.05 -8.25
CA SER A 52 -4.89 -6.89 -9.14
C SER A 52 -5.12 -5.60 -8.33
N LEU A 53 -4.65 -4.45 -8.85
CA LEU A 53 -4.89 -3.15 -8.22
C LEU A 53 -6.39 -2.84 -8.07
N VAL A 54 -7.21 -3.26 -9.03
CA VAL A 54 -8.66 -3.08 -8.99
C VAL A 54 -9.26 -3.87 -7.83
N SER A 55 -8.86 -5.12 -7.66
CA SER A 55 -9.34 -5.99 -6.57
C SER A 55 -8.93 -5.44 -5.20
N ILE A 56 -7.71 -4.91 -5.06
CA ILE A 56 -7.24 -4.28 -3.81
C ILE A 56 -8.02 -3.01 -3.50
N LEU A 57 -8.27 -2.14 -4.49
CA LEU A 57 -9.08 -0.94 -4.28
C LEU A 57 -10.52 -1.30 -3.90
N ALA A 58 -11.11 -2.29 -4.57
CA ALA A 58 -12.43 -2.80 -4.25
C ALA A 58 -12.48 -3.40 -2.84
N LEU A 59 -11.44 -4.13 -2.40
CA LEU A 59 -11.30 -4.62 -1.03
C LEU A 59 -11.30 -3.47 -0.02
N ILE A 60 -10.49 -2.43 -0.23
CA ILE A 60 -10.42 -1.26 0.66
C ILE A 60 -11.81 -0.60 0.76
N ILE A 61 -12.48 -0.39 -0.38
CA ILE A 61 -13.83 0.19 -0.41
C ILE A 61 -14.81 -0.71 0.34
N GLY A 62 -14.81 -2.02 0.07
CA GLY A 62 -15.66 -3.00 0.75
C GLY A 62 -15.49 -2.96 2.27
N LEU A 63 -14.24 -2.92 2.76
CA LEU A 63 -13.93 -2.80 4.18
C LEU A 63 -14.38 -1.46 4.78
N MET A 64 -14.23 -0.35 4.05
CA MET A 64 -14.74 0.97 4.49
C MET A 64 -16.27 0.98 4.62
N LEU A 65 -16.99 0.30 3.73
CA LEU A 65 -18.45 0.13 3.80
C LEU A 65 -18.84 -0.72 5.02
N LEU A 66 -18.14 -1.84 5.26
CA LEU A 66 -18.37 -2.66 6.46
C LEU A 66 -18.10 -1.87 7.76
N TYR A 67 -17.02 -1.09 7.81
CA TYR A 67 -16.75 -0.20 8.96
C TYR A 67 -17.88 0.82 9.16
N SER A 68 -18.41 1.38 8.08
CA SER A 68 -19.54 2.32 8.12
C SER A 68 -20.82 1.66 8.62
N ALA A 69 -21.07 0.39 8.27
CA ALA A 69 -22.19 -0.39 8.80
C ALA A 69 -22.09 -0.59 10.32
N ILE A 70 -20.92 -1.03 10.81
CA ILE A 70 -20.64 -1.19 12.25
C ILE A 70 -20.87 0.15 12.96
N ARG A 71 -20.30 1.24 12.40
CA ARG A 71 -20.46 2.59 12.95
C ARG A 71 -21.92 3.04 13.00
N ALA A 72 -22.74 2.69 12.01
CA ALA A 72 -24.16 3.02 11.98
C ALA A 72 -24.95 2.25 13.04
N PHE A 73 -24.65 0.96 13.25
CA PHE A 73 -25.26 0.17 14.32
C PHE A 73 -24.91 0.72 15.71
N MET A 74 -23.66 1.14 15.94
CA MET A 74 -23.25 1.79 17.19
C MET A 74 -24.00 3.10 17.47
N ARG A 75 -24.50 3.77 16.42
CA ARG A 75 -25.30 5.01 16.52
C ARG A 75 -26.81 4.74 16.61
N ALA A 76 -27.21 3.51 16.91
CA ALA A 76 -28.60 3.05 16.92
C ALA A 76 -29.35 3.25 15.59
N SER A 77 -28.62 3.37 14.47
CA SER A 77 -29.21 3.52 13.13
C SER A 77 -29.21 2.19 12.39
N ILE A 78 -30.22 1.36 12.67
CA ILE A 78 -30.31 -0.01 12.17
C ILE A 78 -30.45 -0.05 10.64
N ILE A 79 -31.35 0.78 10.08
CA ILE A 79 -31.63 0.79 8.63
C ILE A 79 -30.38 1.17 7.83
N LEU A 80 -29.70 2.26 8.22
CA LEU A 80 -28.45 2.67 7.57
C LEU A 80 -27.37 1.60 7.73
N GLY A 81 -27.27 0.97 8.90
CA GLY A 81 -26.33 -0.13 9.12
C GLY A 81 -26.55 -1.28 8.15
N ILE A 82 -27.80 -1.70 7.93
CA ILE A 82 -28.14 -2.75 6.97
C ILE A 82 -27.76 -2.33 5.54
N ILE A 83 -28.08 -1.10 5.14
CA ILE A 83 -27.74 -0.60 3.79
C ILE A 83 -26.22 -0.68 3.56
N TRP A 84 -25.42 -0.15 4.47
CA TRP A 84 -23.96 -0.18 4.35
C TRP A 84 -23.41 -1.61 4.40
N LEU A 85 -23.99 -2.49 5.21
CA LEU A 85 -23.59 -3.88 5.31
C LEU A 85 -23.82 -4.62 4.00
N VAL A 86 -25.02 -4.50 3.42
CA VAL A 86 -25.36 -5.15 2.15
C VAL A 86 -24.47 -4.62 1.02
N LEU A 87 -24.25 -3.30 0.94
CA LEU A 87 -23.36 -2.72 -0.06
C LEU A 87 -21.90 -3.20 0.10
N GLY A 88 -21.39 -3.25 1.34
CA GLY A 88 -20.04 -3.73 1.61
C GLY A 88 -19.86 -5.20 1.23
N LEU A 89 -20.78 -6.06 1.66
CA LEU A 89 -20.75 -7.49 1.32
C LEU A 89 -20.93 -7.72 -0.19
N TRP A 90 -21.75 -6.92 -0.86
CA TRP A 90 -21.94 -7.01 -2.31
C TRP A 90 -20.64 -6.71 -3.07
N VAL A 91 -19.92 -5.64 -2.70
CA VAL A 91 -18.61 -5.32 -3.30
C VAL A 91 -17.59 -6.44 -3.04
N LEU A 92 -17.52 -6.95 -1.80
CA LEU A 92 -16.59 -8.03 -1.45
C LEU A 92 -16.92 -9.35 -2.16
N SER A 93 -18.19 -9.62 -2.43
CA SER A 93 -18.63 -10.80 -3.18
C SER A 93 -18.14 -10.81 -4.63
N TRP A 94 -17.78 -9.66 -5.20
CA TRP A 94 -17.29 -9.59 -6.59
C TRP A 94 -15.80 -9.92 -6.70
N ILE A 95 -15.05 -9.79 -5.60
CA ILE A 95 -13.59 -9.96 -5.61
C ILE A 95 -13.15 -11.32 -5.06
N ILE A 96 -14.00 -11.98 -4.26
CA ILE A 96 -13.75 -13.32 -3.70
C ILE A 96 -14.31 -14.38 -4.66
N HIS A 97 -13.48 -15.31 -5.12
CA HIS A 97 -13.84 -16.43 -6.00
C HIS A 97 -13.22 -17.77 -5.59
#